data_AF-A0A178BAB9-F1
#
_entry.id   AF-A0A178BAB9-F1
#
_cell.length_a   1.000
_cell.length_b   1.000
_cell.length_c   1.000
_cell.angle_alpha   90.00
_cell.angle_beta   90.00
_cell.angle_gamma   90.00
#
_symmetry.space_group_name_H-M   'P 1'
#
loop_
_entity.id
_entity.type
_entity.pdbx_description
1 polymer ?
#
loop_
_entity_poly.entity_id
_entity_poly.type
_entity_poly.pdbx_seq_one_letter_code
_entity_poly.pdbx_strand_id
1 'polypeptide(L)'
;MVRRPFTIATSELTELREYYTNENLCEVYMETKNGANCYVSVQCNDGKREYNAGGATWNVCYLGGRQYFNDPRIGDFSVTFTEKDGIDGEGLTGPVLQVKEIGNWQEIHAKDLAYQKEKDEDCKKHNGLKCGKGPYVCSWLDYNQENGRTRKWKCGVPKRGMKFPGLESNMPVNDRGFAPGWCGVHITQWQTPNALETKVFDANQAEIGNSGGKQGDKLKFGSKLPLWFLVDGSAGSDKPIKFEYDAQFWDTNDKDKHHCSVGAYDGGKREIDCGYTCK
;
A
#
# COMPACT_ATOMS: atom_id res chain seq x y z
N MET A 1 -27.17 35.64 -27.30
CA MET A 1 -26.08 35.19 -26.39
C MET A 1 -26.70 34.71 -25.10
N VAL A 2 -26.74 33.39 -24.88
CA VAL A 2 -27.24 32.78 -23.64
C VAL A 2 -26.03 32.29 -22.85
N ARG A 3 -25.78 32.88 -21.68
CA ARG A 3 -24.74 32.43 -20.75
C ARG A 3 -25.14 31.07 -20.18
N ARG A 4 -24.30 30.06 -20.34
CA ARG A 4 -24.41 28.80 -19.58
C ARG A 4 -23.70 28.99 -18.23
N PRO A 5 -24.27 28.53 -17.10
CA PRO A 5 -23.56 28.49 -15.84
C PRO A 5 -22.49 27.38 -15.88
N PHE A 6 -21.30 27.73 -15.40
CA PHE A 6 -20.20 26.82 -15.16
C PHE A 6 -20.55 25.99 -13.92
N THR A 7 -20.81 24.71 -14.10
CA THR A 7 -21.01 23.77 -12.99
C THR A 7 -19.65 23.43 -12.40
N ILE A 8 -19.36 23.96 -11.22
CA ILE A 8 -18.28 23.46 -10.35
C ILE A 8 -18.87 22.25 -9.63
N ALA A 9 -18.35 21.06 -9.89
CA ALA A 9 -18.63 19.91 -9.03
C ALA A 9 -17.47 18.90 -9.07
N THR A 10 -17.13 18.42 -7.88
CA THR A 10 -16.42 17.17 -7.53
C THR A 10 -14.91 17.10 -7.71
N SER A 11 -14.14 17.90 -6.96
CA SER A 11 -12.74 17.56 -6.61
C SER A 11 -12.53 17.17 -5.14
N GLU A 12 -13.50 17.47 -4.25
CA GLU A 12 -13.36 17.24 -2.79
C GLU A 12 -13.64 15.79 -2.34
N LEU A 13 -14.22 14.93 -3.20
CA LEU A 13 -14.47 13.51 -2.89
C LEU A 13 -13.36 12.56 -3.41
N THR A 14 -12.35 13.12 -4.08
CA THR A 14 -11.30 12.33 -4.77
C THR A 14 -10.15 11.93 -3.84
N GLU A 15 -9.82 12.74 -2.84
CA GLU A 15 -8.68 12.45 -1.93
C GLU A 15 -9.05 11.41 -0.84
N LEU A 16 -10.32 11.33 -0.39
CA LEU A 16 -10.77 10.27 0.53
C LEU A 16 -10.86 8.89 -0.13
N ARG A 17 -10.89 8.83 -1.46
CA ARG A 17 -10.81 7.57 -2.23
C ARG A 17 -9.40 6.97 -2.23
N GLU A 18 -8.35 7.73 -1.93
CA GLU A 18 -6.95 7.32 -2.14
C GLU A 18 -6.51 6.06 -1.37
N TYR A 19 -7.17 5.70 -0.25
CA TYR A 19 -6.85 4.47 0.49
C TYR A 19 -7.75 3.29 0.15
N TYR A 20 -9.07 3.49 0.12
CA TYR A 20 -10.02 2.39 -0.15
C TYR A 20 -9.95 1.88 -1.60
N THR A 21 -9.43 2.68 -2.54
CA THR A 21 -9.21 2.23 -3.92
C THR A 21 -7.76 1.85 -4.21
N ASN A 22 -6.82 2.05 -3.28
CA ASN A 22 -5.43 1.63 -3.49
C ASN A 22 -5.28 0.18 -3.03
N GLU A 23 -5.27 -0.73 -4.02
CA GLU A 23 -5.15 -2.17 -3.78
C GLU A 23 -3.87 -2.56 -3.05
N ASN A 24 -2.88 -1.67 -2.94
CA ASN A 24 -1.59 -1.92 -2.29
C ASN A 24 -1.55 -1.48 -0.82
N LEU A 25 -2.61 -0.85 -0.31
CA LEU A 25 -2.68 -0.35 1.06
C LEU A 25 -3.75 -1.08 1.89
N CYS A 26 -3.54 -1.06 3.20
CA CYS A 26 -4.50 -1.41 4.22
C CYS A 26 -4.69 -0.22 5.16
N GLU A 27 -5.91 -0.04 5.66
CA GLU A 27 -6.25 0.96 6.67
C GLU A 27 -6.18 0.32 8.06
N VAL A 28 -5.29 0.83 8.91
CA VAL A 28 -5.25 0.54 10.34
C VAL A 28 -6.10 1.58 11.06
N TYR A 29 -7.26 1.16 11.55
CA TYR A 29 -8.13 1.98 12.38
C TYR A 29 -7.75 1.80 13.85
N MET A 30 -7.64 2.90 14.58
CA MET A 30 -7.31 2.94 16.01
C MET A 30 -8.33 3.80 16.74
N GLU A 31 -8.83 3.31 17.88
CA GLU A 31 -9.81 4.01 18.70
C GLU A 31 -9.47 3.88 20.19
N THR A 32 -9.83 4.89 20.98
CA THR A 32 -9.87 4.84 22.45
C THR A 32 -11.19 5.40 22.93
N LYS A 33 -11.74 4.89 24.05
CA LYS A 33 -13.02 5.34 24.60
C LYS A 33 -12.98 5.52 26.11
N ASN A 34 -13.22 6.75 26.58
CA ASN A 34 -13.11 7.14 27.99
C ASN A 34 -11.71 6.87 28.58
N GLY A 35 -10.66 6.94 27.74
CA GLY A 35 -9.27 6.78 28.21
C GLY A 35 -8.92 5.36 28.63
N ALA A 36 -9.83 4.44 28.39
CA ALA A 36 -9.71 3.00 28.48
C ALA A 36 -10.29 2.40 27.19
N ASN A 37 -10.39 1.08 27.08
CA ASN A 37 -11.08 0.41 25.96
C ASN A 37 -10.56 0.82 24.58
N CYS A 38 -9.28 0.54 24.36
CA CYS A 38 -8.61 0.78 23.09
C CYS A 38 -9.08 -0.25 22.06
N TYR A 39 -9.25 0.13 20.81
CA TYR A 39 -9.66 -0.73 19.71
C TYR A 39 -8.77 -0.56 18.48
N VAL A 40 -8.49 -1.67 17.79
CA VAL A 40 -7.77 -1.67 16.53
C VAL A 40 -8.39 -2.64 15.53
N SER A 41 -8.44 -2.22 14.27
CA SER A 41 -8.80 -3.08 13.16
C SER A 41 -7.98 -2.78 11.93
N VAL A 42 -7.85 -3.75 11.04
CA VAL A 42 -7.16 -3.62 9.76
C VAL A 42 -8.14 -3.94 8.64
N GLN A 43 -8.39 -2.97 7.78
CA GLN A 43 -9.23 -3.10 6.60
C GLN A 43 -8.35 -3.09 5.34
N CYS A 44 -8.43 -4.14 4.53
CA CYS A 44 -7.80 -4.18 3.20
C CYS A 44 -8.89 -4.46 2.14
N ASN A 45 -8.49 -4.66 0.88
CA ASN A 45 -9.42 -5.03 -0.20
C ASN A 45 -10.11 -6.39 0.01
N ASP A 46 -9.52 -7.29 0.80
CA ASP A 46 -10.07 -8.61 1.15
C ASP A 46 -10.96 -8.61 2.41
N GLY A 47 -11.19 -7.45 3.02
CA GLY A 47 -12.13 -7.27 4.13
C GLY A 47 -11.51 -6.70 5.41
N LYS A 48 -12.35 -6.66 6.46
CA LYS A 48 -12.01 -6.13 7.79
C LYS A 48 -11.56 -7.25 8.72
N ARG A 49 -10.50 -7.02 9.48
CA ARG A 49 -10.12 -7.85 10.64
C ARG A 49 -10.07 -6.99 11.88
N GLU A 50 -10.76 -7.43 12.93
CA GLU A 50 -10.79 -6.76 14.22
C GLU A 50 -9.93 -7.55 15.20
N TYR A 51 -9.03 -6.86 15.91
CA TYR A 51 -8.12 -7.52 16.85
C TYR A 51 -8.61 -7.50 18.28
N ASN A 52 -9.73 -6.81 18.52
CA ASN A 52 -10.40 -6.77 19.80
C ASN A 52 -11.89 -6.40 19.62
N ALA A 53 -12.60 -7.25 18.88
CA ALA A 53 -14.03 -7.10 18.63
C ALA A 53 -14.79 -6.85 19.94
N GLY A 54 -15.68 -5.84 19.94
CA GLY A 54 -16.47 -5.46 21.12
C GLY A 54 -15.70 -4.74 22.23
N GLY A 55 -14.45 -4.33 22.01
CA GLY A 55 -13.66 -3.62 23.02
C GLY A 55 -13.11 -4.52 24.12
N ALA A 56 -13.04 -5.84 23.87
CA ALA A 56 -12.42 -6.79 24.80
C ALA A 56 -10.98 -6.38 25.14
N THR A 57 -10.57 -6.60 26.39
CA THR A 57 -9.43 -5.97 27.05
C THR A 57 -8.12 -6.14 26.29
N TRP A 58 -7.69 -5.06 25.66
CA TRP A 58 -6.29 -4.75 25.45
C TRP A 58 -5.66 -4.51 26.85
N ASN A 59 -4.91 -5.50 27.35
CA ASN A 59 -4.34 -5.51 28.69
C ASN A 59 -3.36 -4.35 28.95
N VAL A 60 -2.79 -3.78 27.88
CA VAL A 60 -1.92 -2.59 27.92
C VAL A 60 -2.57 -1.33 27.36
N CYS A 61 -3.90 -1.19 27.46
CA CYS A 61 -4.59 0.06 27.09
C CYS A 61 -4.42 1.14 28.18
N TYR A 62 -3.19 1.65 28.30
CA TYR A 62 -2.81 2.75 29.17
C TYR A 62 -1.69 3.57 28.50
N LEU A 63 -1.35 4.72 29.07
CA LEU A 63 -0.34 5.61 28.51
C LEU A 63 1.04 4.92 28.44
N GLY A 64 1.61 4.83 27.25
CA GLY A 64 2.87 4.14 26.98
C GLY A 64 2.74 2.61 26.91
N GLY A 65 1.55 2.04 27.09
CA GLY A 65 1.30 0.62 26.91
C GLY A 65 1.34 0.25 25.43
N ARG A 66 2.33 -0.56 25.05
CA ARG A 66 2.51 -1.03 23.66
C ARG A 66 1.90 -2.41 23.48
N GLN A 67 0.93 -2.52 22.59
CA GLN A 67 0.32 -3.80 22.23
C GLN A 67 0.77 -4.28 20.88
N TYR A 68 1.07 -5.56 20.81
CA TYR A 68 1.46 -6.24 19.60
C TYR A 68 0.27 -7.01 19.03
N PHE A 69 0.20 -7.02 17.71
CA PHE A 69 -0.80 -7.68 16.90
C PHE A 69 -0.09 -8.33 15.71
N ASN A 70 -0.78 -9.26 15.06
CA ASN A 70 -0.30 -9.89 13.83
C ASN A 70 -1.43 -9.90 12.81
N ASP A 71 -1.22 -9.24 11.66
CA ASP A 71 -2.11 -9.35 10.51
C ASP A 71 -1.31 -9.95 9.35
N PRO A 72 -1.73 -11.05 8.72
CA PRO A 72 -0.97 -11.68 7.65
C PRO A 72 -0.79 -10.77 6.40
N ARG A 73 -1.59 -9.72 6.27
CA ARG A 73 -1.56 -8.79 5.12
C ARG A 73 -0.55 -7.66 5.29
N ILE A 74 -0.21 -7.29 6.53
CA ILE A 74 0.72 -6.18 6.84
C ILE A 74 1.89 -6.59 7.77
N GLY A 75 1.87 -7.82 8.30
CA GLY A 75 2.88 -8.36 9.20
C GLY A 75 2.58 -8.12 10.70
N ASP A 76 3.62 -8.29 11.51
CA ASP A 76 3.58 -7.91 12.93
C ASP A 76 3.46 -6.38 13.04
N PHE A 77 2.56 -5.88 13.87
CA PHE A 77 2.42 -4.46 14.12
C PHE A 77 2.09 -4.18 15.59
N SER A 78 2.23 -2.93 15.99
CA SER A 78 1.94 -2.49 17.34
C SER A 78 1.37 -1.10 17.37
N VAL A 79 0.55 -0.85 18.39
CA VAL A 79 0.02 0.48 18.68
C VAL A 79 0.37 0.84 20.12
N THR A 80 0.80 2.08 20.32
CA THR A 80 1.08 2.69 21.62
C THR A 80 0.40 4.04 21.68
N PHE A 81 -0.34 4.35 22.74
CA PHE A 81 -0.84 5.71 22.98
C PHE A 81 0.15 6.46 23.86
N THR A 82 0.74 7.54 23.35
CA THR A 82 1.83 8.27 24.02
C THR A 82 1.38 9.55 24.71
N GLU A 83 0.12 9.95 24.55
CA GLU A 83 -0.42 11.19 25.11
C GLU A 83 -1.78 11.00 25.79
N LYS A 84 -2.21 12.03 26.52
CA LYS A 84 -3.57 12.17 27.08
C LYS A 84 -4.08 13.58 26.83
N ASP A 85 -5.39 13.74 26.65
CA ASP A 85 -6.01 15.07 26.53
C ASP A 85 -6.48 15.65 27.89
N GLY A 86 -6.32 16.97 28.05
CA GLY A 86 -6.90 17.77 29.14
C GLY A 86 -6.21 17.71 30.51
N ILE A 87 -6.56 18.67 31.38
CA ILE A 87 -6.15 18.71 32.81
C ILE A 87 -6.84 17.60 33.61
N ASP A 88 -8.04 17.18 33.19
CA ASP A 88 -8.81 16.09 33.81
C ASP A 88 -8.53 14.70 33.18
N GLY A 89 -7.78 14.62 32.09
CA GLY A 89 -6.97 13.44 31.71
C GLY A 89 -7.68 12.16 31.26
N GLU A 90 -8.84 12.22 30.59
CA GLU A 90 -9.67 11.03 30.38
C GLU A 90 -9.65 10.42 28.97
N GLY A 91 -8.85 10.87 28.01
CA GLY A 91 -8.71 10.23 26.69
C GLY A 91 -7.26 9.90 26.34
N LEU A 92 -6.95 8.61 26.09
CA LEU A 92 -5.66 8.24 25.50
C LEU A 92 -5.60 8.78 24.07
N THR A 93 -4.55 9.55 23.79
CA THR A 93 -4.30 10.21 22.50
C THR A 93 -2.88 9.96 22.03
N GLY A 94 -2.51 10.50 20.86
CA GLY A 94 -1.19 10.30 20.27
C GLY A 94 -0.90 8.82 19.97
N PRO A 95 -1.68 8.14 19.11
CA PRO A 95 -1.31 6.79 18.70
C PRO A 95 -0.01 6.84 17.89
N VAL A 96 0.94 6.00 18.29
CA VAL A 96 2.12 5.63 17.53
C VAL A 96 1.89 4.23 16.99
N LEU A 97 1.76 4.12 15.68
CA LEU A 97 1.68 2.87 14.95
C LEU A 97 3.09 2.47 14.52
N GLN A 98 3.45 1.20 14.69
CA GLN A 98 4.70 0.66 14.17
C GLN A 98 4.40 -0.67 13.50
N VAL A 99 4.95 -0.90 12.32
CA VAL A 99 4.85 -2.17 11.60
C VAL A 99 6.25 -2.73 11.46
N LYS A 100 6.45 -3.99 11.84
CA LYS A 100 7.77 -4.63 11.84
C LYS A 100 8.46 -4.57 10.48
N GLU A 101 7.67 -4.78 9.44
CA GLU A 101 8.13 -4.87 8.06
C GLU A 101 8.02 -3.53 7.30
N ILE A 102 7.93 -2.41 8.03
CA ILE A 102 8.08 -1.04 7.52
C ILE A 102 9.15 -0.34 8.35
N GLY A 103 10.27 0.00 7.72
CA GLY A 103 11.38 0.70 8.37
C GLY A 103 11.89 0.04 9.66
N ASN A 104 11.70 -1.28 9.82
CA ASN A 104 12.03 -2.06 11.03
C ASN A 104 11.40 -1.48 12.31
N TRP A 105 10.07 -1.46 12.39
CA TRP A 105 9.32 -0.80 13.46
C TRP A 105 9.47 0.72 13.48
N GLN A 106 9.55 1.35 12.31
CA GLN A 106 9.50 2.81 12.21
C GLN A 106 8.25 3.36 12.89
N GLU A 107 8.41 4.45 13.64
CA GLU A 107 7.32 5.13 14.34
C GLU A 107 6.49 5.96 13.35
N ILE A 108 5.18 5.68 13.31
CA ILE A 108 4.18 6.43 12.57
C ILE A 108 3.33 7.17 13.61
N HIS A 109 3.66 8.44 13.85
CA HIS A 109 2.94 9.31 14.78
C HIS A 109 1.61 9.75 14.15
N ALA A 110 0.55 8.97 14.40
CA ALA A 110 -0.73 9.13 13.72
C ALA A 110 -1.38 10.50 13.99
N LYS A 111 -1.23 11.03 15.21
CA LYS A 111 -1.71 12.36 15.60
C LYS A 111 -1.06 13.47 14.78
N ASP A 112 0.26 13.46 14.67
CA ASP A 112 1.02 14.52 13.97
C ASP A 112 0.73 14.52 12.47
N LEU A 113 0.69 13.33 11.88
CA LEU A 113 0.40 13.15 10.45
C LEU A 113 -1.05 13.52 10.11
N ALA A 114 -1.99 13.19 10.99
CA ALA A 114 -3.39 13.59 10.84
C ALA A 114 -3.59 15.10 11.01
N TYR A 115 -2.87 15.74 11.96
CA TYR A 115 -2.88 17.19 12.12
C TYR A 115 -2.25 17.92 10.92
N GLN A 116 -1.15 17.38 10.37
CA GLN A 116 -0.55 17.93 9.15
C GLN A 116 -1.54 17.89 7.97
N LYS A 117 -2.25 16.78 7.79
CA LYS A 117 -3.30 16.66 6.78
C LYS A 117 -4.37 17.74 6.94
N GLU A 118 -4.90 17.91 8.15
CA GLU A 118 -5.92 18.92 8.43
C GLU A 118 -5.44 20.35 8.09
N LYS A 119 -4.19 20.69 8.45
CA LYS A 119 -3.61 21.99 8.09
C LYS A 119 -3.52 22.21 6.58
N ASP A 120 -3.16 21.17 5.85
CA ASP A 120 -3.03 21.26 4.40
C ASP A 120 -4.40 21.29 3.71
N GLU A 121 -5.40 20.58 4.22
CA GLU A 121 -6.81 20.71 3.79
C GLU A 121 -7.37 22.11 4.07
N ASP A 122 -7.10 22.67 5.26
CA ASP A 122 -7.50 24.04 5.62
C ASP A 122 -6.82 25.08 4.72
N CYS A 123 -5.53 24.90 4.45
CA CYS A 123 -4.79 25.71 3.48
C CYS A 123 -5.45 25.69 2.10
N LYS A 124 -5.81 24.49 1.58
CA LYS A 124 -6.47 24.34 0.28
C LYS A 124 -7.84 25.05 0.28
N LYS A 125 -8.63 24.86 1.34
CA LYS A 125 -9.95 25.48 1.51
C LYS A 125 -9.89 27.01 1.50
N HIS A 126 -8.80 27.59 1.99
CA HIS A 126 -8.56 29.03 2.01
C HIS A 126 -7.71 29.52 0.82
N ASN A 127 -7.63 28.76 -0.28
CA ASN A 127 -6.88 29.09 -1.50
C ASN A 127 -5.39 29.41 -1.25
N GLY A 128 -4.77 28.73 -0.30
CA GLY A 128 -3.35 28.86 -0.01
C GLY A 128 -2.49 28.42 -1.20
N LEU A 129 -1.42 29.17 -1.47
CA LEU A 129 -0.52 28.91 -2.61
C LEU A 129 0.55 27.85 -2.32
N LYS A 130 0.72 27.45 -1.05
CA LYS A 130 1.80 26.55 -0.58
C LYS A 130 1.26 25.46 0.36
N CYS A 131 0.17 24.81 -0.02
CA CYS A 131 -0.36 23.68 0.74
C CYS A 131 0.47 22.42 0.44
N GLY A 132 0.64 21.56 1.45
CA GLY A 132 1.21 20.24 1.23
C GLY A 132 0.40 19.44 0.21
N LYS A 133 1.08 18.49 -0.45
CA LYS A 133 0.50 17.65 -1.51
C LYS A 133 0.30 16.19 -1.08
N GLY A 134 0.58 15.85 0.17
CA GLY A 134 0.58 14.46 0.63
C GLY A 134 1.73 13.62 0.02
N PRO A 135 1.65 12.28 0.13
CA PRO A 135 0.53 11.51 0.68
C PRO A 135 0.42 11.63 2.20
N TYR A 136 -0.81 11.84 2.71
CA TYR A 136 -1.06 11.88 4.16
C TYR A 136 -1.46 10.50 4.65
N VAL A 137 -0.51 9.78 5.25
CA VAL A 137 -0.73 8.40 5.69
C VAL A 137 -1.71 8.26 6.84
N CYS A 138 -2.06 9.32 7.57
CA CYS A 138 -3.01 9.25 8.67
C CYS A 138 -4.05 10.39 8.64
N SER A 139 -5.22 10.14 9.25
CA SER A 139 -6.27 11.16 9.41
C SER A 139 -7.08 10.95 10.68
N TRP A 140 -7.63 12.04 11.21
CA TRP A 140 -8.65 12.03 12.25
C TRP A 140 -9.98 11.56 11.66
N LEU A 141 -10.73 10.75 12.41
CA LEU A 141 -12.09 10.35 12.02
C LEU A 141 -13.16 11.02 12.87
N ASP A 142 -12.83 11.40 14.10
CA ASP A 142 -13.72 12.14 14.97
C ASP A 142 -12.87 12.97 15.94
N TYR A 143 -12.92 14.29 15.77
CA TYR A 143 -12.36 15.28 16.70
C TYR A 143 -13.49 16.09 17.36
N ASN A 144 -14.75 15.64 17.31
CA ASN A 144 -15.80 16.39 17.98
C ASN A 144 -15.70 16.19 19.50
N GLN A 145 -15.28 17.25 20.21
CA GLN A 145 -15.23 17.27 21.68
C GLN A 145 -16.61 17.08 22.31
N GLU A 146 -17.69 17.38 21.58
CA GLU A 146 -19.08 17.26 22.03
C GLU A 146 -19.63 15.82 21.91
N ASN A 147 -19.07 14.99 21.01
CA ASN A 147 -19.57 13.63 20.73
C ASN A 147 -18.98 12.53 21.64
N GLY A 148 -18.35 12.94 22.75
CA GLY A 148 -17.93 12.04 23.83
C GLY A 148 -16.42 11.81 23.91
N ARG A 149 -16.03 10.98 24.88
CA ARG A 149 -14.62 10.67 25.21
C ARG A 149 -14.01 9.63 24.25
N THR A 150 -14.50 9.55 23.02
CA THR A 150 -14.00 8.63 22.01
C THR A 150 -13.05 9.37 21.08
N ARG A 151 -11.89 8.79 20.82
CA ARG A 151 -10.89 9.33 19.91
C ARG A 151 -10.58 8.30 18.84
N LYS A 152 -10.55 8.73 17.57
CA LYS A 152 -10.46 7.84 16.41
C LYS A 152 -9.43 8.33 15.41
N TRP A 153 -8.57 7.41 14.99
CA TRP A 153 -7.58 7.62 13.96
C TRP A 153 -7.65 6.52 12.94
N LYS A 154 -7.19 6.83 11.74
CA LYS A 154 -6.84 5.83 10.75
C LYS A 154 -5.50 6.15 10.12
N CYS A 155 -4.75 5.11 9.79
CA CYS A 155 -3.53 5.23 9.01
C CYS A 155 -3.51 4.20 7.86
N GLY A 156 -3.09 4.62 6.68
CA GLY A 156 -2.74 3.74 5.57
C GLY A 156 -1.36 3.15 5.80
N VAL A 157 -1.26 1.82 5.69
CA VAL A 157 0.00 1.09 5.68
C VAL A 157 0.07 0.23 4.42
N PRO A 158 1.22 0.14 3.76
CA PRO A 158 1.39 -0.79 2.66
C PRO A 158 1.15 -2.22 3.11
N LYS A 159 0.52 -2.98 2.22
CA LYS A 159 0.55 -4.43 2.33
C LYS A 159 1.99 -4.91 2.33
N ARG A 160 2.19 -6.05 2.97
CA ARG A 160 3.47 -6.73 3.03
C ARG A 160 4.12 -6.80 1.65
N GLY A 161 5.34 -6.29 1.55
CA GLY A 161 6.09 -6.29 0.30
C GLY A 161 5.82 -5.11 -0.67
N MET A 162 4.77 -4.32 -0.45
CA MET A 162 4.49 -3.16 -1.30
C MET A 162 5.41 -2.00 -0.94
N LYS A 163 5.93 -1.29 -1.94
CA LYS A 163 6.61 -0.01 -1.74
C LYS A 163 5.58 1.10 -1.66
N PHE A 164 5.69 1.91 -0.61
CA PHE A 164 4.99 3.16 -0.50
C PHE A 164 6.00 4.25 -0.11
N PRO A 165 6.03 5.41 -0.79
CA PRO A 165 6.99 6.47 -0.47
C PRO A 165 6.96 6.86 1.01
N GLY A 166 8.08 6.71 1.70
CA GLY A 166 8.22 7.00 3.13
C GLY A 166 7.73 5.90 4.08
N LEU A 167 7.21 4.79 3.56
CA LEU A 167 6.80 3.59 4.30
C LEU A 167 7.24 2.34 3.51
N GLU A 168 8.50 2.27 3.11
CA GLU A 168 8.98 1.17 2.28
C GLU A 168 8.96 -0.16 3.06
N SER A 169 8.40 -1.21 2.45
CA SER A 169 8.44 -2.55 3.04
C SER A 169 9.88 -3.08 3.07
N ASN A 170 10.27 -3.67 4.21
CA ASN A 170 11.60 -4.23 4.42
C ASN A 170 11.54 -5.71 4.84
N MET A 171 10.74 -6.52 4.14
CA MET A 171 10.71 -7.97 4.39
C MET A 171 12.14 -8.54 4.33
N PRO A 172 12.48 -9.54 5.16
CA PRO A 172 13.79 -10.18 5.13
C PRO A 172 14.13 -10.71 3.73
N VAL A 173 15.37 -10.51 3.32
CA VAL A 173 15.93 -11.10 2.09
C VAL A 173 16.64 -12.41 2.42
N ASN A 174 16.63 -13.37 1.50
CA ASN A 174 17.39 -14.62 1.63
C ASN A 174 18.87 -14.43 1.25
N ASP A 175 19.66 -15.50 1.32
CA ASP A 175 21.10 -15.49 1.02
C ASP A 175 21.45 -15.10 -0.44
N ARG A 176 20.48 -15.13 -1.35
CA ARG A 176 20.64 -14.66 -2.74
C ARG A 176 20.30 -13.17 -2.88
N GLY A 177 19.88 -12.51 -1.81
CA GLY A 177 19.64 -11.08 -1.73
C GLY A 177 18.30 -10.63 -2.34
N PHE A 178 17.26 -11.48 -2.27
CA PHE A 178 15.88 -11.11 -2.62
C PHE A 178 14.89 -11.55 -1.53
N ALA A 179 13.76 -10.83 -1.41
CA ALA A 179 12.67 -11.20 -0.52
C ALA A 179 11.72 -12.23 -1.19
N PRO A 180 11.59 -13.45 -0.63
CA PRO A 180 10.66 -14.45 -1.17
C PRO A 180 9.19 -14.08 -0.88
N GLY A 181 8.26 -14.62 -1.66
CA GLY A 181 6.84 -14.36 -1.52
C GLY A 181 6.16 -14.05 -2.85
N TRP A 182 5.30 -13.04 -2.87
CA TRP A 182 4.61 -12.59 -4.07
C TRP A 182 5.50 -11.63 -4.85
N CYS A 183 6.18 -12.15 -5.86
CA CYS A 183 7.05 -11.39 -6.77
C CYS A 183 6.26 -10.79 -7.93
N GLY A 184 6.88 -9.80 -8.60
CA GLY A 184 6.33 -9.15 -9.79
C GLY A 184 7.20 -9.35 -11.03
N VAL A 185 6.57 -9.33 -12.20
CA VAL A 185 7.23 -9.19 -13.50
C VAL A 185 6.59 -8.05 -14.25
N HIS A 186 7.42 -7.14 -14.75
CA HIS A 186 7.03 -6.04 -15.62
C HIS A 186 7.58 -6.30 -17.02
N ILE A 187 6.73 -6.18 -18.03
CA ILE A 187 7.11 -6.26 -19.43
C ILE A 187 6.74 -4.96 -20.12
N THR A 188 7.71 -4.40 -20.85
CA THR A 188 7.42 -3.48 -21.95
C THR A 188 7.42 -4.28 -23.25
N GLN A 189 6.31 -4.26 -23.98
CA GLN A 189 6.20 -4.92 -25.30
C GLN A 189 6.03 -3.90 -26.41
N TRP A 190 6.86 -3.97 -27.44
CA TRP A 190 6.74 -3.15 -28.65
C TRP A 190 5.98 -3.89 -29.74
N GLN A 191 5.18 -3.15 -30.51
CA GLN A 191 4.38 -3.72 -31.60
C GLN A 191 5.23 -4.01 -32.84
N THR A 192 6.14 -3.09 -33.21
CA THR A 192 6.94 -3.17 -34.44
C THR A 192 8.37 -2.64 -34.22
N PRO A 193 9.43 -3.46 -34.42
CA PRO A 193 9.35 -4.92 -34.46
C PRO A 193 8.79 -5.46 -33.12
N ASN A 194 8.16 -6.64 -33.16
CA ASN A 194 7.75 -7.33 -31.94
C ASN A 194 9.00 -7.57 -31.08
N ALA A 195 9.04 -6.90 -29.93
CA ALA A 195 10.19 -6.93 -29.04
C ALA A 195 9.73 -6.82 -27.59
N LEU A 196 10.51 -7.35 -26.66
CA LEU A 196 10.22 -7.36 -25.24
C LEU A 196 11.37 -6.76 -24.43
N GLU A 197 11.03 -6.13 -23.33
CA GLU A 197 11.96 -5.82 -22.24
C GLU A 197 11.28 -6.31 -20.97
N THR A 198 12.01 -7.01 -20.11
CA THR A 198 11.44 -7.60 -18.91
C THR A 198 12.25 -7.21 -17.68
N LYS A 199 11.56 -6.89 -16.60
CA LYS A 199 12.13 -6.69 -15.26
C LYS A 199 11.39 -7.58 -14.29
N VAL A 200 12.12 -8.20 -13.36
CA VAL A 200 11.56 -9.01 -12.28
C VAL A 200 11.84 -8.34 -10.94
N PHE A 201 10.84 -8.37 -10.08
CA PHE A 201 10.82 -7.72 -8.78
C PHE A 201 10.58 -8.75 -7.69
N ASP A 202 11.28 -8.59 -6.56
CA ASP A 202 11.05 -9.43 -5.39
C ASP A 202 9.77 -9.07 -4.63
N ALA A 203 9.50 -9.77 -3.54
CA ALA A 203 8.34 -9.47 -2.72
C ALA A 203 8.36 -8.06 -2.13
N ASN A 204 9.53 -7.42 -1.94
CA ASN A 204 9.66 -6.01 -1.53
C ASN A 204 9.56 -5.02 -2.71
N GLN A 205 9.17 -5.47 -3.90
CA GLN A 205 9.21 -4.71 -5.15
C GLN A 205 10.60 -4.14 -5.48
N ALA A 206 11.68 -4.76 -5.01
CA ALA A 206 13.03 -4.44 -5.44
C ALA A 206 13.31 -5.12 -6.77
N GLU A 207 13.89 -4.41 -7.75
CA GLU A 207 14.33 -5.04 -9.00
C GLU A 207 15.43 -6.06 -8.68
N ILE A 208 15.22 -7.31 -9.10
CA ILE A 208 16.16 -8.41 -8.85
C ILE A 208 16.71 -9.03 -10.13
N GLY A 209 16.28 -8.54 -11.30
CA GLY A 209 16.83 -8.92 -12.60
C GLY A 209 16.09 -8.24 -13.75
N ASN A 210 16.72 -8.22 -14.92
CA ASN A 210 16.14 -7.68 -16.13
C ASN A 210 16.72 -8.37 -17.38
N SER A 211 16.06 -8.19 -18.52
CA SER A 211 16.49 -8.75 -19.80
C SER A 211 17.70 -8.04 -20.42
N GLY A 212 18.14 -6.89 -19.88
CA GLY A 212 19.16 -6.05 -20.50
C GLY A 212 18.61 -5.16 -21.63
N GLY A 213 17.35 -4.73 -21.52
CA GLY A 213 16.68 -3.83 -22.46
C GLY A 213 15.82 -4.53 -23.51
N LYS A 214 15.45 -3.77 -24.54
CA LYS A 214 14.61 -4.22 -25.66
C LYS A 214 15.30 -5.29 -26.50
N GLN A 215 14.75 -6.50 -26.50
CA GLN A 215 15.27 -7.69 -27.17
C GLN A 215 14.12 -8.54 -27.64
N GLY A 216 14.17 -9.07 -28.87
CA GLY A 216 13.38 -10.19 -29.43
C GLY A 216 11.93 -10.42 -28.94
N ASP A 217 11.31 -11.50 -29.40
CA ASP A 217 9.99 -11.92 -28.90
C ASP A 217 10.09 -13.07 -27.90
N LYS A 218 11.31 -13.56 -27.63
CA LYS A 218 11.62 -14.58 -26.64
C LYS A 218 12.78 -14.14 -25.78
N LEU A 219 12.60 -14.21 -24.47
CA LEU A 219 13.62 -13.83 -23.50
C LEU A 219 13.91 -14.99 -22.56
N LYS A 220 15.20 -15.14 -22.26
CA LYS A 220 15.72 -16.00 -21.21
C LYS A 220 16.80 -15.22 -20.48
N PHE A 221 16.57 -14.86 -19.23
CA PHE A 221 17.50 -14.02 -18.48
C PHE A 221 17.62 -14.46 -17.02
N GLY A 222 18.78 -14.14 -16.44
CA GLY A 222 19.11 -14.44 -15.06
C GLY A 222 18.69 -13.31 -14.15
N SER A 223 18.49 -13.63 -12.87
CA SER A 223 18.16 -12.68 -11.83
C SER A 223 18.75 -13.18 -10.50
N LYS A 224 18.42 -12.54 -9.38
CA LYS A 224 18.73 -13.10 -8.05
C LYS A 224 17.94 -14.37 -7.75
N LEU A 225 16.91 -14.70 -8.54
CA LEU A 225 16.17 -15.96 -8.42
C LEU A 225 17.10 -17.17 -8.72
N PRO A 226 16.79 -18.36 -8.20
CA PRO A 226 17.59 -19.57 -8.44
C PRO A 226 17.60 -20.06 -9.89
N LEU A 227 16.53 -19.80 -10.64
CA LEU A 227 16.31 -20.32 -11.99
C LEU A 227 16.20 -19.19 -13.02
N TRP A 228 16.39 -19.54 -14.29
CA TRP A 228 16.16 -18.63 -15.41
C TRP A 228 14.68 -18.27 -15.49
N PHE A 229 14.39 -17.01 -15.80
CA PHE A 229 13.04 -16.55 -16.10
C PHE A 229 12.85 -16.55 -17.62
N LEU A 230 11.75 -17.16 -18.08
CA LEU A 230 11.46 -17.34 -19.50
C LEU A 230 10.20 -16.55 -19.87
N VAL A 231 10.27 -15.81 -20.99
CA VAL A 231 9.16 -15.03 -21.52
C VAL A 231 9.04 -15.32 -23.02
N ASP A 232 7.84 -15.71 -23.48
CA ASP A 232 7.56 -15.99 -24.89
C ASP A 232 6.36 -15.17 -25.39
N GLY A 233 6.66 -14.13 -26.17
CA GLY A 233 5.71 -13.30 -26.90
C GLY A 233 5.69 -13.56 -28.41
N SER A 234 6.20 -14.70 -28.88
CA SER A 234 6.34 -15.02 -30.31
C SER A 234 5.02 -15.27 -31.04
N ALA A 235 3.92 -15.40 -30.29
CA ALA A 235 2.60 -15.53 -30.87
C ALA A 235 2.10 -14.22 -31.54
N GLY A 236 2.79 -13.10 -31.35
CA GLY A 236 2.45 -11.80 -31.92
C GLY A 236 2.05 -10.77 -30.85
N SER A 237 2.05 -9.50 -31.23
CA SER A 237 1.73 -8.37 -30.35
C SER A 237 0.29 -8.33 -29.85
N ASP A 238 -0.62 -9.03 -30.54
CA ASP A 238 -2.04 -9.16 -30.17
C ASP A 238 -2.32 -10.41 -29.32
N LYS A 239 -1.31 -11.27 -29.09
CA LYS A 239 -1.47 -12.52 -28.36
C LYS A 239 -0.97 -12.42 -26.91
N PRO A 240 -1.45 -13.31 -26.02
CA PRO A 240 -0.94 -13.38 -24.66
C PRO A 240 0.55 -13.74 -24.65
N ILE A 241 1.31 -13.08 -23.79
CA ILE A 241 2.71 -13.45 -23.54
C ILE A 241 2.73 -14.56 -22.50
N LYS A 242 3.52 -15.60 -22.75
CA LYS A 242 3.68 -16.74 -21.84
C LYS A 242 4.88 -16.54 -20.94
N PHE A 243 4.76 -17.03 -19.72
CA PHE A 243 5.79 -17.00 -18.70
C PHE A 243 6.08 -18.41 -18.20
N GLU A 244 7.35 -18.65 -17.87
CA GLU A 244 7.76 -19.86 -17.18
C GLU A 244 8.83 -19.53 -16.13
N TYR A 245 8.58 -20.00 -14.90
CA TYR A 245 9.51 -19.90 -13.77
C TYR A 245 9.18 -20.96 -12.71
N ASP A 246 10.18 -21.73 -12.25
CA ASP A 246 10.06 -22.72 -11.16
C ASP A 246 8.81 -23.63 -11.27
N ALA A 247 8.69 -24.33 -12.41
CA ALA A 247 7.56 -25.20 -12.78
C ALA A 247 6.18 -24.50 -12.85
N GLN A 248 6.12 -23.18 -12.66
CA GLN A 248 4.92 -22.38 -12.89
C GLN A 248 4.89 -21.94 -14.36
N PHE A 249 3.71 -22.06 -14.96
CA PHE A 249 3.43 -21.65 -16.33
C PHE A 249 2.14 -20.83 -16.33
N TRP A 250 2.19 -19.63 -16.87
CA TRP A 250 1.03 -18.75 -16.97
C TRP A 250 1.15 -17.83 -18.18
N ASP A 251 0.12 -17.04 -18.46
CA ASP A 251 0.15 -16.03 -19.50
C ASP A 251 -0.52 -14.74 -19.04
N THR A 252 -0.43 -13.69 -19.87
CA THR A 252 -0.94 -12.36 -19.55
C THR A 252 -2.48 -12.26 -19.44
N ASN A 253 -3.23 -13.33 -19.73
CA ASN A 253 -4.67 -13.38 -19.48
C ASN A 253 -4.99 -13.87 -18.05
N ASP A 254 -4.02 -14.38 -17.30
CA ASP A 254 -4.25 -14.91 -15.95
C ASP A 254 -4.40 -13.79 -14.90
N LYS A 255 -5.57 -13.16 -14.89
CA LYS A 255 -5.91 -12.07 -13.97
C LYS A 255 -6.20 -12.56 -12.54
N ASP A 256 -6.71 -13.77 -12.42
CA ASP A 256 -7.22 -14.26 -11.13
C ASP A 256 -6.11 -14.82 -10.25
N LYS A 257 -5.18 -15.59 -10.83
CA LYS A 257 -4.10 -16.23 -10.05
C LYS A 257 -2.81 -15.44 -10.10
N HIS A 258 -2.49 -14.84 -11.24
CA HIS A 258 -1.24 -14.12 -11.45
C HIS A 258 -1.45 -12.60 -11.53
N HIS A 259 -2.67 -12.11 -11.27
CA HIS A 259 -2.98 -10.68 -11.18
C HIS A 259 -2.46 -9.85 -12.37
N CYS A 260 -2.50 -10.45 -13.57
CA CYS A 260 -1.99 -9.79 -14.76
C CYS A 260 -2.82 -8.56 -15.15
N SER A 261 -2.13 -7.43 -15.31
CA SER A 261 -2.63 -6.17 -15.84
C SER A 261 -1.95 -5.89 -17.17
N VAL A 262 -2.74 -5.75 -18.24
CA VAL A 262 -2.25 -5.51 -19.60
C VAL A 262 -2.70 -4.13 -20.05
N GLY A 263 -1.75 -3.22 -20.24
CA GLY A 263 -1.99 -1.90 -20.76
C GLY A 263 -2.36 -1.90 -22.24
N ALA A 264 -3.01 -0.81 -22.68
CA ALA A 264 -3.19 -0.54 -24.09
C ALA A 264 -1.85 -0.18 -24.75
N TYR A 265 -1.79 -0.33 -26.08
CA TYR A 265 -0.67 0.21 -26.84
C TYR A 265 -0.73 1.74 -26.86
N ASP A 266 0.34 2.37 -26.41
CA ASP A 266 0.59 3.80 -26.50
C ASP A 266 2.00 4.04 -27.07
N GLY A 267 2.09 4.86 -28.11
CA GLY A 267 3.36 5.10 -28.81
C GLY A 267 4.04 3.84 -29.39
N GLY A 268 3.25 2.82 -29.75
CA GLY A 268 3.77 1.57 -30.32
C GLY A 268 4.37 0.60 -29.30
N LYS A 269 4.17 0.83 -28.00
CA LYS A 269 4.48 -0.10 -26.92
C LYS A 269 3.33 -0.23 -25.93
N ARG A 270 3.29 -1.29 -25.14
CA ARG A 270 2.39 -1.45 -24.00
C ARG A 270 3.16 -1.94 -22.79
N GLU A 271 2.65 -1.62 -21.61
CA GLU A 271 3.19 -2.10 -20.34
C GLU A 271 2.29 -3.21 -19.81
N ILE A 272 2.91 -4.22 -19.23
CA ILE A 272 2.24 -5.41 -18.70
C ILE A 272 2.87 -5.74 -17.35
N ASP A 273 2.03 -5.93 -16.34
CA ASP A 273 2.46 -6.32 -15.00
C ASP A 273 1.76 -7.62 -14.62
N CYS A 274 2.51 -8.61 -14.16
CA CYS A 274 1.97 -9.84 -13.58
C CYS A 274 2.68 -10.16 -12.27
N GLY A 275 2.04 -10.92 -11.40
CA GLY A 275 2.63 -11.48 -10.19
C GLY A 275 2.85 -12.98 -10.29
N TYR A 276 3.72 -13.51 -9.45
CA TYR A 276 3.99 -14.94 -9.30
C TYR A 276 4.61 -15.23 -7.94
N THR A 277 4.62 -16.49 -7.51
CA THR A 277 5.30 -16.86 -6.26
C THR A 277 6.78 -17.13 -6.52
N CYS A 278 7.66 -16.46 -5.79
CA CYS A 278 9.10 -16.69 -5.79
C CYS A 278 9.56 -17.23 -4.42
N LYS A 279 10.51 -18.17 -4.44
CA LYS A 279 11.03 -18.87 -3.26
C LYS A 279 12.55 -18.86 -3.30
#